data_AF-A0A1H4CM38-F1
#
_entry.id   AF-A0A1H4CM38-F1
#
_cell.length_a   1.000
_cell.length_b   1.000
_cell.length_c   1.000
_cell.angle_alpha   90.00
_cell.angle_beta   90.00
_cell.angle_gamma   90.00
#
_symmetry.space_group_name_H-M   'P 1'
#
loop_
_entity.id
_entity.type
_entity.pdbx_description
1 polymer ?
#
loop_
_entity_poly.entity_id
_entity_poly.type
_entity_poly.pdbx_seq_one_letter_code
_entity_poly.pdbx_strand_id
1 'polypeptide(L)'
;MFIYNITIKIAPEIHQQWLAWMGDEHITAMLATGKFTRHQLLRLREVDDSDGPTYALQLFAESKADYNAFKTVHEAAFLQTQRATWGEKMLSFSTLMEIVH
;
A
#
# COMPACT_ATOMS: atom_id res chain seq x y z
N MET A 1 -15.24 10.34 3.70
CA MET A 1 -13.88 9.79 3.91
C MET A 1 -13.63 8.75 2.82
N PHE A 2 -12.39 8.65 2.35
CA PHE A 2 -12.00 7.71 1.30
C PHE A 2 -10.91 6.75 1.79
N ILE A 3 -10.90 5.55 1.23
CA ILE A 3 -9.86 4.55 1.47
C ILE A 3 -9.11 4.35 0.16
N TYR A 4 -7.83 4.69 0.16
CA TYR A 4 -6.90 4.26 -0.88
C TYR A 4 -6.43 2.85 -0.54
N ASN A 5 -6.89 1.86 -1.31
CA ASN A 5 -6.56 0.47 -1.11
C ASN A 5 -5.52 0.02 -2.12
N ILE A 6 -4.42 -0.55 -1.63
CA ILE A 6 -3.36 -1.13 -2.45
C ILE A 6 -3.34 -2.63 -2.18
N THR A 7 -3.65 -3.41 -3.21
CA THR A 7 -3.53 -4.88 -3.17
C THR A 7 -2.13 -5.25 -3.64
N ILE A 8 -1.42 -6.08 -2.88
CA ILE A 8 0.00 -6.37 -3.06
C ILE A 8 0.22 -7.88 -2.99
N LYS A 9 0.75 -8.49 -4.06
CA LYS A 9 1.24 -9.88 -4.09
C LYS A 9 2.75 -9.86 -3.91
N ILE A 10 3.26 -10.71 -3.03
CA ILE A 10 4.67 -10.74 -2.64
C ILE A 10 5.25 -12.13 -2.88
N ALA A 11 6.39 -12.20 -3.55
CA ALA A 11 7.12 -13.43 -3.75
C ALA A 11 7.58 -14.04 -2.40
N PRO A 12 7.47 -15.36 -2.20
CA PRO A 12 7.76 -16.00 -0.90
C PRO A 12 9.13 -15.64 -0.31
N GLU A 13 10.16 -15.50 -1.15
CA GLU A 13 11.54 -15.31 -0.70
C GLU A 13 11.83 -13.93 -0.11
N ILE A 14 11.02 -12.92 -0.41
CA ILE A 14 11.16 -11.57 0.16
C ILE A 14 10.14 -11.29 1.26
N HIS A 15 9.21 -12.20 1.53
CA HIS A 15 8.03 -11.94 2.35
C HIS A 15 8.34 -11.32 3.73
N GLN A 16 9.28 -11.91 4.47
CA GLN A 16 9.62 -11.43 5.82
C GLN A 16 10.29 -10.04 5.80
N GLN A 17 11.22 -9.82 4.87
CA GLN A 17 11.92 -8.55 4.74
C GLN A 17 10.97 -7.45 4.27
N TRP A 18 10.10 -7.77 3.30
CA TRP A 18 9.07 -6.87 2.83
C TRP A 18 8.10 -6.48 3.94
N LEU A 19 7.67 -7.43 4.78
CA LEU A 19 6.73 -7.15 5.86
C LEU A 19 7.31 -6.19 6.91
N ALA A 20 8.60 -6.36 7.26
CA ALA A 20 9.30 -5.41 8.11
C ALA A 20 9.41 -4.02 7.47
N TRP A 21 9.87 -3.98 6.20
CA TRP A 21 10.00 -2.73 5.43
C TRP A 21 8.68 -1.96 5.29
N MET A 22 7.56 -2.67 5.14
CA MET A 22 6.23 -2.04 5.06
C MET A 22 5.92 -1.23 6.31
N GLY A 23 6.21 -1.76 7.50
CA GLY A 23 5.97 -1.06 8.76
C GLY A 23 7.00 0.03 9.04
N ASP A 24 8.27 -0.33 8.97
CA ASP A 24 9.37 0.52 9.44
C ASP A 24 9.59 1.73 8.53
N GLU A 25 9.41 1.55 7.21
CA GLU A 25 9.75 2.58 6.23
C GLU A 25 8.52 3.02 5.40
N HIS A 26 7.87 2.09 4.71
CA HIS A 26 6.95 2.45 3.63
C HIS A 26 5.68 3.14 4.14
N ILE A 27 4.95 2.49 5.06
CA ILE A 27 3.71 3.03 5.63
C ILE A 27 4.02 4.31 6.42
N THR A 28 5.10 4.31 7.19
CA THR A 28 5.55 5.50 7.94
C THR A 28 5.78 6.69 7.02
N ALA A 29 6.47 6.50 5.90
CA ALA A 29 6.68 7.55 4.90
C ALA A 29 5.37 8.01 4.23
N MET A 30 4.43 7.09 3.93
CA MET A 30 3.13 7.46 3.36
C MET A 30 2.30 8.31 4.32
N LEU A 31 2.30 7.99 5.61
CA LEU A 31 1.62 8.80 6.63
C LEU A 31 2.30 10.16 6.83
N ALA A 32 3.63 10.22 6.74
CA ALA A 32 4.39 11.46 6.86
C ALA A 32 4.06 12.49 5.77
N THR A 33 3.43 12.10 4.65
CA THR A 33 2.90 13.04 3.64
C THR A 33 1.77 13.93 4.17
N GLY A 34 1.15 13.54 5.30
CA GLY A 34 -0.01 14.23 5.87
C GLY A 34 -1.29 14.07 5.04
N LYS A 35 -1.31 13.21 4.02
CA LYS A 35 -2.48 12.96 3.16
C LYS A 35 -3.39 11.84 3.68
N PHE A 36 -2.89 11.06 4.62
CA PHE A 36 -3.61 9.96 5.22
C PHE A 36 -3.56 10.05 6.74
N THR A 37 -4.70 9.80 7.39
CA THR A 37 -4.85 9.91 8.86
C THR A 37 -4.73 8.57 9.56
N ARG A 38 -4.93 7.47 8.82
CA ARG A 38 -4.89 6.10 9.36
C ARG A 38 -4.45 5.12 8.28
N HIS A 39 -3.94 3.96 8.71
CA HIS A 39 -3.69 2.83 7.84
C HIS A 39 -4.17 1.51 8.46
N GLN A 40 -4.30 0.47 7.63
CA GLN A 40 -4.37 -0.94 8.04
C GLN A 40 -3.64 -1.79 7.00
N LEU A 41 -2.75 -2.68 7.46
CA LEU A 41 -2.17 -3.72 6.62
C LEU A 41 -2.85 -5.06 6.92
N LEU A 42 -3.51 -5.62 5.91
CA LEU A 42 -4.33 -6.82 6.01
C LEU A 42 -3.72 -7.93 5.16
N ARG A 43 -3.71 -9.17 5.64
CA ARG A 43 -3.41 -10.33 4.80
C ARG A 43 -4.71 -10.90 4.25
N LEU A 44 -4.80 -11.08 2.94
CA LEU A 44 -5.93 -11.78 2.33
C LEU A 44 -5.87 -13.26 2.73
N ARG A 45 -7.01 -13.80 3.13
CA ARG A 45 -7.23 -15.21 3.43
C ARG A 45 -8.16 -15.79 2.37
N GLU A 46 -8.21 -17.12 2.29
CA GLU A 46 -9.05 -17.85 1.32
C GLU A 46 -8.72 -17.52 -0.15
N VAL A 47 -7.47 -17.13 -0.42
CA VAL A 47 -6.91 -16.93 -1.75
C VAL A 47 -5.75 -17.88 -1.96
N ASP A 48 -5.45 -18.22 -3.22
CA ASP A 48 -4.27 -19.01 -3.56
C ASP A 48 -2.98 -18.23 -3.23
N ASP A 49 -2.21 -18.76 -2.28
CA ASP A 49 -0.93 -18.23 -1.82
C ASP A 49 0.26 -19.14 -2.14
N SER A 50 0.10 -20.10 -3.06
CA SER A 50 1.18 -20.96 -3.57
C SER A 50 2.38 -20.15 -4.10
N ASP A 51 2.09 -19.10 -4.88
CA ASP A 51 3.10 -18.15 -5.38
C ASP A 51 3.34 -16.95 -4.42
N GLY A 52 3.07 -17.15 -3.13
CA GLY A 52 3.29 -16.17 -2.07
C GLY A 52 2.03 -15.44 -1.59
N PRO A 53 2.09 -14.75 -0.44
CA PRO A 53 0.92 -14.14 0.17
C PRO A 53 0.45 -12.87 -0.55
N THR A 54 -0.85 -12.59 -0.45
CA THR A 54 -1.45 -11.33 -0.89
C THR A 54 -1.87 -10.50 0.31
N TYR A 55 -1.58 -9.21 0.25
CA TYR A 55 -1.91 -8.21 1.26
C TYR A 55 -2.78 -7.09 0.68
N ALA A 56 -3.53 -6.42 1.54
CA ALA A 56 -4.19 -5.15 1.26
C ALA A 56 -3.71 -4.09 2.26
N LEU A 57 -3.09 -3.03 1.75
CA LEU A 57 -2.83 -1.81 2.52
C LEU A 57 -3.97 -0.83 2.28
N GLN A 58 -4.68 -0.48 3.34
CA GLN A 58 -5.72 0.54 3.32
C GLN A 58 -5.19 1.81 3.98
N LEU A 59 -5.31 2.94 3.29
CA LEU A 59 -4.92 4.27 3.77
C LEU A 59 -6.13 5.20 3.74
N PHE A 60 -6.40 5.86 4.86
CA PHE A 60 -7.62 6.66 5.05
C PHE A 60 -7.33 8.13 4.77
N ALA A 61 -7.99 8.67 3.76
CA ALA A 61 -7.95 10.09 3.41
C ALA A 61 -9.27 10.76 3.84
N GLU A 62 -9.19 11.89 4.54
CA GLU A 62 -10.37 12.62 5.00
C GLU A 62 -11.23 13.09 3.82
N SER A 63 -10.57 13.54 2.74
CA SER A 63 -11.23 14.04 1.54
C SER A 63 -10.67 13.43 0.25
N LYS A 64 -11.45 13.53 -0.84
CA LYS A 64 -10.99 13.18 -2.19
C LYS A 64 -9.84 14.09 -2.65
N ALA A 65 -9.80 15.33 -2.15
CA ALA A 65 -8.73 16.28 -2.46
C ALA A 65 -7.38 15.82 -1.88
N ASP A 66 -7.36 15.28 -0.66
CA ASP A 66 -6.14 14.75 -0.04
C ASP A 66 -5.60 13.54 -0.82
N TYR A 67 -6.49 12.62 -1.22
CA TYR A 67 -6.13 11.50 -2.09
C TYR A 67 -5.56 11.99 -3.43
N ASN A 68 -6.22 12.94 -4.10
CA ASN A 68 -5.73 13.47 -5.37
C ASN A 68 -4.37 14.16 -5.21
N ALA A 69 -4.18 14.92 -4.13
CA ALA A 69 -2.90 15.56 -3.83
C ALA A 69 -1.79 14.51 -3.62
N PHE A 70 -2.08 13.40 -2.94
CA PHE A 70 -1.15 12.28 -2.83
C PHE A 70 -0.78 11.70 -4.20
N LYS A 71 -1.78 11.41 -5.04
CA LYS A 71 -1.58 10.86 -6.38
C LYS A 71 -0.72 11.76 -7.26
N THR A 72 -0.95 13.07 -7.22
CA THR A 72 -0.23 14.03 -8.08
C THR A 72 1.18 14.32 -7.58
N VAL A 73 1.39 14.44 -6.27
CA VAL A 73 2.65 14.95 -5.70
C VAL A 73 3.59 13.83 -5.25
N HIS A 74 3.07 12.70 -4.78
CA HIS A 74 3.85 11.72 -4.04
C HIS A 74 3.91 10.33 -4.68
N GLU A 75 2.85 9.87 -5.37
CA GLU A 75 2.75 8.48 -5.84
C GLU A 75 3.95 8.03 -6.68
N ALA A 76 4.42 8.87 -7.61
CA ALA A 76 5.53 8.53 -8.48
C ALA A 76 6.82 8.17 -7.71
N ALA A 77 7.11 8.91 -6.64
CA ALA A 77 8.29 8.65 -5.80
C ALA A 77 8.14 7.32 -5.03
N PHE A 78 6.97 7.04 -4.47
CA PHE A 78 6.70 5.78 -3.78
C PHE A 78 6.82 4.56 -4.72
N LEU A 79 6.26 4.66 -5.93
CA LEU A 79 6.38 3.60 -6.94
C LEU A 79 7.84 3.39 -7.37
N GLN A 80 8.62 4.47 -7.49
CA GLN A 80 10.04 4.38 -7.80
C GLN A 80 10.82 3.64 -6.70
N THR A 81 10.60 4.01 -5.43
CA THR A 81 11.24 3.33 -4.29
C THR A 81 10.86 1.85 -4.25
N GLN A 82 9.56 1.52 -4.37
CA GLN A 82 9.10 0.12 -4.38
C GLN A 82 9.78 -0.70 -5.49
N ARG A 83 9.83 -0.17 -6.72
CA ARG A 83 10.48 -0.85 -7.85
C ARG A 83 11.99 -1.00 -7.65
N ALA A 84 12.65 0.02 -7.11
CA ALA A 84 14.07 -0.03 -6.83
C ALA A 84 14.42 -1.06 -5.74
N THR A 85 13.58 -1.19 -4.71
CA THR A 85 13.81 -2.12 -3.60
C THR A 85 13.44 -3.56 -3.94
N TRP A 86 12.29 -3.79 -4.61
CA TRP A 86 11.70 -5.12 -4.74
C TRP A 86 11.58 -5.63 -6.19
N GLY A 87 11.69 -4.76 -7.19
CA GLY A 87 11.56 -5.13 -8.59
C GLY A 87 10.28 -5.90 -8.89
N GLU A 88 10.39 -7.00 -9.62
CA GLU A 88 9.25 -7.85 -10.02
C GLU A 88 8.72 -8.75 -8.89
N LYS A 89 9.40 -8.79 -7.73
CA LYS A 89 9.00 -9.62 -6.58
C LYS A 89 7.85 -9.05 -5.77
N MET A 90 7.50 -7.78 -6.03
CA MET A 90 6.36 -7.09 -5.45
C MET A 90 5.48 -6.59 -6.59
N LEU A 91 4.28 -7.17 -6.70
CA LEU A 91 3.28 -6.73 -7.67
C LEU A 91 2.13 -6.08 -6.92
N SER A 92 1.70 -4.91 -7.37
CA SER A 92 0.61 -4.19 -6.73
C SER A 92 -0.26 -3.41 -7.69
N PHE A 93 -1.52 -3.28 -7.32
CA PHE A 93 -2.46 -2.34 -7.95
C PHE A 93 -3.29 -1.65 -6.88
N SER A 94 -3.88 -0.51 -7.21
CA SER A 94 -4.62 0.28 -6.26
C SER A 94 -6.02 0.65 -6.73
N THR A 95 -6.95 0.73 -5.79
CA THR A 95 -8.33 1.20 -5.98
C THR A 95 -8.66 2.30 -4.97
N LEU A 96 -9.70 3.08 -5.27
CA LEU A 96 -10.25 4.08 -4.36
C LEU A 96 -11.65 3.62 -3.93
N MET A 97 -11.88 3.58 -2.62
CA MET A 97 -13.18 3.26 -2.02
C MET A 97 -13.70 4.46 -1.23
N GLU A 98 -15.01 4.61 -1.16
CA GLU A 98 -15.67 5.62 -0.34
C GLU A 98 -16.33 4.96 0.86
N ILE A 99 -16.14 5.55 2.05
CA ILE A 99 -16.86 5.13 3.25
C ILE A 99 -18.22 5.81 3.22
N VAL A 100 -19.28 5.01 3.11
CA VAL A 100 -20.67 5.49 3.00
C VAL A 100 -21.46 5.38 4.31
N HIS A 101 -20.95 4.65 5.31
CA HIS A 101 -21.54 4.46 6.63
C HIS A 101 -20.45 4.26 7.70
#